data_AF-A0A518E135-F1
#
_entry.id   AF-A0A518E135-F1
#
_cell.length_a   1.000
_cell.length_b   1.000
_cell.length_c   1.000
_cell.angle_alpha   90.00
_cell.angle_beta   90.00
_cell.angle_gamma   90.00
#
_symmetry.space_group_name_H-M   'P 1'
#
loop_
_entity.id
_entity.type
_entity.pdbx_description
1 polymer ?
#
loop_
_entity_poly.entity_id
_entity_poly.type
_entity_poly.pdbx_seq_one_letter_code
_entity_poly.pdbx_strand_id
1 'polypeptide(L)'
;MAKCEEGYLCEVCGADVELLSDSDLYLRYVTGMLDPETLHTSPERHIRCNPTLAQFIVEERFEPVEVTGVFDKRTLDPEFVARREELATRGWLRLREVAELEIPITEYPLPEIREKLQQQANKEQER
;
A
#
# COMPACT_ATOMS: atom_id res chain seq x y z
N MET A 1 -7.64 -0.14 24.21
CA MET A 1 -6.64 0.95 24.27
C MET A 1 -5.62 0.65 23.18
N ALA A 2 -5.76 1.30 22.04
CA ALA A 2 -4.95 1.05 20.85
C ALA A 2 -3.58 1.73 21.01
N LYS A 3 -2.54 1.10 20.43
CA LYS A 3 -1.14 1.55 20.41
C LYS A 3 -0.99 2.89 19.66
N CYS A 4 -1.43 4.00 20.26
CA CYS A 4 -1.53 5.29 19.59
C CYS A 4 -0.50 6.34 20.06
N GLU A 5 0.52 5.99 20.85
CA GLU A 5 1.47 6.98 21.40
C GLU A 5 2.93 6.81 20.94
N GLU A 6 3.25 5.75 20.19
CA GLU A 6 4.49 5.65 19.41
C GLU A 6 4.05 5.51 17.96
N GLY A 7 4.63 6.30 17.05
CA GLY A 7 4.41 6.13 15.61
C GLY A 7 4.64 4.66 15.23
N TYR A 8 3.97 4.19 14.17
CA TYR A 8 4.24 2.83 13.71
C TYR A 8 5.70 2.77 13.23
N LEU A 9 6.55 2.10 14.01
CA LEU A 9 7.96 1.94 13.67
C LEU A 9 8.09 1.02 12.46
N CYS A 10 8.89 1.46 11.48
CA CYS A 10 9.24 0.62 10.36
C CYS A 10 10.08 -0.57 10.83
N GLU A 11 9.63 -1.81 10.57
CA GLU A 11 10.36 -3.02 10.96
C GLU A 11 11.72 -3.20 10.24
N VAL A 12 11.97 -2.44 9.17
CA VAL A 12 13.19 -2.53 8.35
C VAL A 12 14.26 -1.55 8.84
N CYS A 13 13.92 -0.27 8.96
CA CYS A 13 14.89 0.77 9.33
C CYS A 13 14.81 1.22 10.80
N GLY A 14 13.71 0.87 11.50
CA GLY A 14 13.47 1.24 12.89
C GLY A 14 13.03 2.69 13.12
N ALA A 15 12.86 3.50 12.07
CA ALA A 15 12.36 4.87 12.17
C ALA A 15 10.83 4.93 12.09
N ASP A 16 10.25 6.02 12.57
CA ASP A 16 8.80 6.27 12.52
C ASP A 16 8.29 6.38 11.08
N VAL A 17 7.15 5.75 10.80
CA VAL A 17 6.36 6.03 9.60
C VAL A 17 5.40 7.17 9.92
N GLU A 18 5.80 8.40 9.60
CA GLU A 18 5.09 9.62 9.99
C GLU A 18 3.84 9.88 9.15
N LEU A 19 3.89 9.60 7.85
CA LEU A 19 2.82 9.92 6.91
C LEU A 19 2.16 8.66 6.35
N LEU A 20 0.85 8.74 6.11
CA LEU A 20 0.12 7.68 5.43
C LEU A 20 0.69 7.40 4.03
N SER A 21 1.15 8.43 3.32
CA SER A 21 1.81 8.32 2.02
C SER A 21 3.20 7.70 2.06
N ASP A 22 3.74 7.46 3.26
CA ASP A 22 4.99 6.73 3.48
C ASP A 22 4.74 5.28 3.91
N SER A 23 3.50 4.88 4.20
CA SER A 23 3.17 3.54 4.71
C SER A 23 3.04 2.49 3.61
N ASP A 24 3.90 1.47 3.66
CA ASP A 24 3.79 0.26 2.84
C ASP A 24 2.59 -0.59 3.26
N LEU A 25 2.26 -0.61 4.56
CA LEU A 25 1.12 -1.35 5.07
C LEU A 25 -0.18 -0.85 4.43
N TYR A 26 -0.38 0.46 4.46
CA TYR A 26 -1.56 1.08 3.86
C TYR A 26 -1.50 1.04 2.34
N LEU A 27 -0.32 1.14 1.69
CA LEU A 27 -0.22 0.94 0.24
C LEU A 27 -0.71 -0.45 -0.18
N ARG A 28 -0.28 -1.49 0.53
CA ARG A 28 -0.74 -2.86 0.27
C ARG A 28 -2.22 -3.03 0.56
N TYR A 29 -2.73 -2.40 1.61
CA TYR A 29 -4.15 -2.42 1.93
C TYR A 29 -4.99 -1.78 0.82
N VAL A 30 -4.65 -0.55 0.40
CA VAL A 30 -5.48 0.16 -0.59
C VAL A 30 -5.44 -0.45 -1.98
N THR A 31 -4.36 -1.18 -2.30
CA THR A 31 -4.20 -1.93 -3.55
C THR A 31 -4.72 -3.38 -3.47
N GLY A 32 -5.26 -3.81 -2.32
CA GLY A 32 -5.80 -5.15 -2.12
C GLY A 32 -4.75 -6.26 -2.04
N MET A 33 -3.49 -5.91 -1.77
CA MET A 33 -2.38 -6.84 -1.53
C MET A 33 -2.33 -7.31 -0.05
N LEU A 34 -3.12 -6.69 0.83
CA LEU A 34 -3.23 -7.06 2.23
C LEU A 34 -4.71 -7.24 2.61
N ASP A 35 -5.00 -8.31 3.34
CA ASP A 35 -6.33 -8.58 3.89
C ASP A 35 -6.66 -7.57 5.01
N PRO A 36 -7.83 -6.88 4.95
CA PRO A 36 -8.25 -5.96 6.01
C PRO A 36 -8.20 -6.54 7.42
N GLU A 37 -8.50 -7.83 7.59
CA GLU A 37 -8.50 -8.49 8.89
C GLU A 37 -7.11 -8.56 9.52
N THR A 38 -6.06 -8.63 8.68
CA THR A 38 -4.67 -8.70 9.13
C THR A 38 -4.02 -7.34 9.35
N LEU A 39 -4.73 -6.25 9.08
CA LEU A 39 -4.17 -4.89 9.12
C LEU A 39 -3.64 -4.53 10.52
N HIS A 40 -4.39 -4.86 11.57
CA HIS A 40 -4.07 -4.53 12.95
C HIS A 40 -2.91 -5.35 13.55
N THR A 41 -2.54 -6.46 12.91
CA THR A 41 -1.46 -7.37 13.33
C THR A 41 -0.25 -7.31 12.42
N SER A 42 -0.40 -6.76 11.21
CA SER A 42 0.68 -6.63 10.25
C SER A 42 1.68 -5.56 10.67
N PRO A 43 2.99 -5.81 10.50
CA PRO A 43 4.01 -4.81 10.78
C PRO A 43 3.96 -3.68 9.76
N GLU A 44 4.40 -2.50 10.20
CA GLU A 44 4.51 -1.32 9.36
C GLU A 44 5.92 -1.21 8.76
N ARG A 45 6.00 -0.64 7.55
CA ARG A 45 7.25 -0.29 6.87
C ARG A 45 7.08 1.01 6.09
N HIS A 46 8.17 1.75 5.89
CA HIS A 46 8.17 2.75 4.83
C HIS A 46 8.00 2.06 3.48
N ILE A 47 7.27 2.70 2.55
CA ILE A 47 7.20 2.27 1.14
C ILE A 47 8.61 2.06 0.59
N ARG A 48 9.52 3.02 0.85
CA ARG A 48 10.93 2.95 0.38
C ARG A 48 11.72 1.80 1.01
N CYS A 49 11.35 1.35 2.21
CA CYS A 49 11.94 0.17 2.84
C CYS A 49 11.44 -1.15 2.22
N ASN A 50 10.42 -1.10 1.37
CA ASN A 50 10.01 -2.18 0.47
C ASN A 50 10.32 -1.83 -1.00
N PRO A 51 11.59 -1.88 -1.43
CA PRO A 51 11.98 -1.42 -2.75
C PRO A 51 11.37 -2.26 -3.88
N THR A 52 11.00 -3.52 -3.62
CA THR A 52 10.37 -4.39 -4.61
C THR A 52 8.98 -3.91 -5.03
N LEU A 53 8.26 -3.22 -4.14
CA LEU A 53 6.99 -2.56 -4.46
C LEU A 53 7.21 -1.10 -4.88
N ALA A 54 8.05 -0.36 -4.15
CA ALA A 54 8.25 1.08 -4.34
C ALA A 54 8.77 1.45 -5.73
N GLN A 55 9.59 0.60 -6.35
CA GLN A 55 10.11 0.84 -7.71
C GLN A 55 9.01 1.02 -8.76
N PHE A 56 7.80 0.51 -8.51
CA PHE A 56 6.67 0.62 -9.43
C PHE A 56 5.90 1.94 -9.29
N ILE A 57 6.17 2.79 -8.29
CA ILE A 57 5.49 4.08 -8.21
C ILE A 57 6.15 5.04 -9.22
N VAL A 58 5.35 5.56 -10.15
CA VAL A 58 5.79 6.48 -11.22
C VAL A 58 4.95 7.75 -11.11
N GLU A 59 5.41 8.68 -10.28
CA GLU A 59 4.74 9.96 -10.03
C GLU A 59 5.80 11.02 -9.67
N GLU A 60 5.66 12.24 -10.18
CA GLU A 60 6.68 13.30 -10.05
C GLU A 60 6.99 13.66 -8.59
N ARG A 61 6.00 13.52 -7.72
CA ARG A 61 6.11 13.85 -6.30
C ARG A 61 6.64 12.68 -5.45
N PHE A 62 6.94 11.55 -6.07
CA PHE A 62 7.52 10.38 -5.41
C PHE A 62 8.94 10.16 -5.92
N GLU A 63 9.92 10.24 -5.01
CA GLU A 63 11.33 10.01 -5.38
C GLU A 63 11.50 8.57 -5.88
N PRO A 64 11.96 8.34 -7.12
CA PRO A 64 12.10 7.00 -7.67
C PRO A 64 12.97 6.08 -6.79
N VAL A 65 12.61 4.79 -6.76
CA VAL A 65 13.40 3.76 -6.06
C VAL A 65 14.03 2.84 -7.09
N GLU A 66 15.35 2.83 -7.13
CA GLU A 66 16.09 1.93 -7.99
C GLU A 66 16.35 0.59 -7.29
N VAL A 67 16.10 -0.50 -8.02
CA VAL A 67 16.43 -1.87 -7.62
C VAL A 67 17.46 -2.40 -8.61
N THR A 68 18.42 -3.17 -8.10
CA THR A 68 19.38 -3.90 -8.94
C THR A 68 19.18 -5.40 -8.78
N GLY A 69 19.52 -6.17 -9.82
CA GLY A 69 19.36 -7.62 -9.83
C GLY A 69 18.00 -8.09 -10.35
N VAL A 70 17.62 -9.33 -10.02
CA VAL A 70 16.47 -10.04 -10.63
C VAL A 70 15.10 -9.43 -10.36
N PHE A 71 15.00 -8.53 -9.37
CA PHE A 71 13.78 -7.82 -9.04
C PHE A 71 13.72 -6.41 -9.64
N ASP A 72 14.75 -5.97 -10.38
CA ASP A 72 14.74 -4.70 -11.08
C ASP A 72 13.65 -4.71 -12.15
N LYS A 73 12.66 -3.81 -12.02
CA LYS A 73 11.52 -3.72 -12.94
C LYS A 73 11.95 -3.57 -14.40
N ARG A 74 13.12 -2.99 -14.69
CA ARG A 74 13.65 -2.82 -16.06
C ARG A 74 13.98 -4.15 -16.73
N THR A 75 14.11 -5.22 -15.95
CA THR A 75 14.41 -6.58 -16.41
C THR A 75 13.20 -7.50 -16.45
N LEU A 76 12.04 -7.03 -15.99
CA LEU A 76 10.80 -7.80 -15.93
C LEU A 76 9.99 -7.64 -17.22
N ASP A 77 8.96 -8.49 -17.36
CA ASP A 77 8.01 -8.41 -18.47
C ASP A 77 7.34 -7.01 -18.52
N PRO A 78 7.39 -6.28 -19.66
CA PRO A 78 6.87 -4.91 -19.74
C PRO A 78 5.37 -4.78 -19.46
N GLU A 79 4.56 -5.79 -19.80
CA GLU A 79 3.11 -5.76 -19.52
C GLU A 79 2.84 -5.95 -18.03
N PHE A 80 3.59 -6.83 -17.37
CA PHE A 80 3.59 -6.91 -15.92
C PHE A 80 4.02 -5.58 -15.30
N VAL A 81 5.13 -4.99 -15.75
CA VAL A 81 5.64 -3.70 -15.22
C VAL A 81 4.57 -2.63 -15.35
N ALA A 82 3.97 -2.43 -16.53
CA ALA A 82 2.95 -1.41 -16.75
C ALA A 82 1.75 -1.57 -15.79
N ARG A 83 1.25 -2.80 -15.61
CA ARG A 83 0.14 -3.08 -14.66
C ARG A 83 0.53 -2.82 -13.21
N ARG A 84 1.76 -3.16 -12.83
CA ARG A 84 2.26 -2.89 -11.47
C ARG A 84 2.48 -1.41 -11.24
N GLU A 85 2.97 -0.69 -12.25
CA GLU A 85 3.16 0.77 -12.18
C GLU A 85 1.83 1.49 -12.02
N GLU A 86 0.84 1.14 -12.83
CA GLU A 86 -0.51 1.69 -12.72
C GLU A 86 -1.09 1.46 -11.32
N LEU A 87 -1.07 0.22 -10.83
CA LEU A 87 -1.65 -0.13 -9.53
C LEU A 87 -0.92 0.56 -8.37
N ALA A 88 0.41 0.51 -8.35
CA ALA A 88 1.21 1.10 -7.28
C ALA A 88 1.09 2.62 -7.25
N THR A 89 1.10 3.27 -8.42
CA THR A 89 0.95 4.72 -8.55
C THR A 89 -0.44 5.18 -8.13
N ARG A 90 -1.51 4.52 -8.61
CA ARG A 90 -2.89 4.81 -8.18
C ARG A 90 -3.06 4.59 -6.68
N GLY A 91 -2.48 3.51 -6.14
CA GLY A 91 -2.48 3.24 -4.70
C GLY A 91 -1.82 4.37 -3.90
N TRP A 92 -0.64 4.82 -4.32
CA TRP A 92 0.08 5.91 -3.65
C TRP A 92 -0.67 7.25 -3.72
N LEU A 93 -1.23 7.59 -4.89
CA LEU A 93 -2.08 8.78 -5.04
C LEU A 93 -3.32 8.69 -4.14
N ARG A 94 -3.91 7.50 -4.02
CA ARG A 94 -5.04 7.26 -3.12
C ARG A 94 -4.66 7.48 -1.66
N LEU A 95 -3.47 7.04 -1.21
CA LEU A 95 -3.00 7.31 0.16
C LEU A 95 -2.90 8.80 0.45
N ARG A 96 -2.42 9.59 -0.51
CA ARG A 96 -2.36 11.05 -0.38
C ARG A 96 -3.74 11.68 -0.31
N GLU A 97 -4.63 11.25 -1.20
CA GLU A 97 -6.00 11.73 -1.21
C GLU A 97 -6.69 11.44 0.13
N VAL A 98 -6.65 10.21 0.62
CA VAL A 98 -7.35 9.84 1.87
C VAL A 98 -6.68 10.37 3.13
N ALA A 99 -5.38 10.72 3.08
CA ALA A 99 -4.73 11.44 4.18
C ALA A 99 -5.31 12.84 4.38
N GLU A 100 -5.86 13.44 3.34
CA GLU A 100 -6.52 14.76 3.38
C GLU A 100 -8.04 14.64 3.67
N LEU A 101 -8.60 13.43 3.58
CA LEU A 101 -10.03 13.18 3.78
C LEU A 101 -10.29 12.55 5.16
N GLU A 102 -11.27 13.09 5.87
CA GLU A 102 -11.75 12.49 7.13
C GLU A 102 -12.76 11.35 6.86
N ILE A 103 -12.35 10.36 6.07
CA ILE A 103 -13.18 9.19 5.71
C ILE A 103 -12.80 7.95 6.55
N PRO A 104 -13.72 6.99 6.74
CA PRO A 104 -13.40 5.76 7.44
C PRO A 104 -12.40 4.90 6.65
N ILE A 105 -11.61 4.11 7.37
CA ILE A 105 -10.59 3.23 6.78
C ILE A 105 -11.14 2.24 5.74
N THR A 106 -12.40 1.82 5.89
CA THR A 106 -13.11 0.95 4.95
C THR A 106 -13.31 1.58 3.57
N GLU A 107 -13.18 2.90 3.46
CA GLU A 107 -13.24 3.65 2.21
C GLU A 107 -11.87 3.96 1.61
N TYR A 108 -10.78 3.62 2.30
CA TYR A 108 -9.42 3.88 1.79
C TYR A 108 -9.09 3.11 0.50
N PRO A 109 -9.46 1.82 0.36
CA PRO A 109 -9.05 1.07 -0.81
C PRO A 109 -9.56 1.65 -2.13
N LEU A 110 -8.83 1.34 -3.21
CA LEU A 110 -9.26 1.70 -4.55
C LEU A 110 -10.70 1.18 -4.82
N PRO A 111 -11.52 1.87 -5.64
CA PRO A 111 -12.91 1.49 -5.87
C PRO A 111 -13.09 0.01 -6.22
N GLU A 112 -12.27 -0.50 -7.14
CA GLU A 112 -12.30 -1.91 -7.57
C GLU A 112 -11.89 -2.90 -6.47
N ILE A 113 -11.11 -2.47 -5.47
CA ILE A 113 -10.73 -3.29 -4.31
C ILE A 113 -11.86 -3.29 -3.29
N ARG A 114 -12.50 -2.14 -3.05
CA ARG A 114 -13.68 -2.04 -2.17
C ARG A 114 -14.81 -2.93 -2.67
N GLU A 115 -15.10 -2.92 -3.96
CA GLU A 115 -16.10 -3.79 -4.57
C GLU A 115 -15.78 -5.27 -4.35
N LYS A 116 -14.52 -5.68 -4.53
CA LYS A 116 -14.08 -7.06 -4.28
C LYS A 116 -14.23 -7.47 -2.82
N LEU A 117 -13.81 -6.62 -1.89
CA LEU A 117 -13.94 -6.87 -0.44
C LEU A 117 -15.41 -7.00 -0.03
N GLN A 118 -16.29 -6.14 -0.55
CA GLN A 118 -17.74 -6.24 -0.29
C GLN A 118 -18.33 -7.55 -0.82
N GLN A 119 -17.94 -7.96 -2.03
CA GLN A 119 -18.41 -9.23 -2.61
C GLN A 119 -17.92 -10.44 -1.81
N GLN A 120 -16.71 -10.39 -1.24
CA GLN A 120 -16.18 -11.45 -0.38
C GLN A 120 -16.95 -11.52 0.94
N ALA A 121 -17.14 -10.40 1.61
CA ALA A 121 -17.91 -10.33 2.85
C ALA A 121 -19.35 -10.85 2.67
N ASN A 122 -20.01 -10.50 1.57
CA ASN A 122 -21.37 -10.99 1.28
C ASN A 122 -21.41 -12.52 1.12
N LYS A 123 -20.41 -13.10 0.43
CA LYS A 123 -20.34 -14.56 0.23
C LYS A 123 -20.10 -15.33 1.53
N GLU A 124 -19.38 -14.74 2.48
CA GLU A 124 -19.13 -15.34 3.78
C GLU A 124 -20.38 -15.31 4.67
N GLN A 125 -21.22 -14.28 4.54
CA GLN A 125 -22.50 -14.18 5.25
C GLN A 125 -23.56 -15.17 4.76
N GLU A 126 -23.44 -15.63 3.51
CA GLU A 126 -24.35 -16.61 2.89
C GLU A 126 -23.95 -18.07 3.17
N ARG A 127 -22.80 -18.31 3.81
CA ARG A 127 -22.22 -19.63 4.06
C ARG A 127 -22.51 -20.15 5.47
#